data_AF-A0A382JZC7-F1
#
_entry.id   AF-A0A382JZC7-F1
#
_cell.length_a   1.000
_cell.length_b   1.000
_cell.length_c   1.000
_cell.angle_alpha   90.00
_cell.angle_beta   90.00
_cell.angle_gamma   90.00
#
_symmetry.space_group_name_H-M   'P 1'
#
loop_
_entity.id
_entity.type
_entity.pdbx_description
1 polymer ?
#
loop_
_entity_poly.entity_id
_entity_poly.type
_entity_poly.pdbx_seq_one_letter_code
_entity_poly.pdbx_strand_id
1 'polypeptide(L)'
;MHYHGKSTTFRLNQPSVAIFYDGAVGRPMPIPEELQKSWDEAIDYTEVKKDPEKALEILRYAWDHSENEAQRAKTLMYAADAGSELGLIDQKNQKTHWQKAYKNYTKALSFDPKSKGTRRRMNKLASMMDEKAISLGLGFQMFDEGNPTPLGILAIFASIFVVLAAFKILFDNPEGNPVVVLEVIYTVDGQEIKGEIEIELYSDDAPLHVESFISHVENFRYDFNEFHRVIDGFMIQGGDIEHKKGSGG
;
A
#
# COMPACT_ATOMS: atom_id res chain seq x y z
N MET A 1 11.78 -63.98 -25.29
CA MET A 1 10.41 -64.37 -25.69
C MET A 1 9.49 -63.20 -25.36
N HIS A 2 8.82 -62.67 -26.39
CA HIS A 2 8.07 -61.42 -26.39
C HIS A 2 6.85 -61.45 -25.47
N TYR A 3 6.63 -60.36 -24.74
CA TYR A 3 5.31 -59.98 -24.25
C TYR A 3 4.71 -58.93 -25.20
N HIS A 4 3.63 -59.32 -25.88
CA HIS A 4 2.82 -58.47 -26.76
C HIS A 4 1.69 -57.82 -25.95
N GLY A 5 1.78 -56.52 -25.70
CA GLY A 5 0.63 -55.70 -25.31
C GLY A 5 -0.14 -55.30 -26.57
N LYS A 6 -1.38 -55.79 -26.72
CA LYS A 6 -2.31 -55.34 -27.76
C LYS A 6 -2.98 -54.04 -27.29
N SER A 7 -2.82 -52.96 -28.04
CA SER A 7 -3.62 -51.74 -27.87
C SER A 7 -4.45 -51.48 -29.12
N THR A 8 -5.75 -51.36 -28.90
CA THR A 8 -6.82 -51.17 -29.88
C THR A 8 -6.73 -49.78 -30.51
N THR A 9 -6.80 -49.73 -31.84
CA THR A 9 -6.72 -48.51 -32.65
C THR A 9 -8.09 -47.85 -32.78
N PHE A 10 -8.21 -46.58 -32.42
CA PHE A 10 -9.27 -45.70 -32.92
C PHE A 10 -8.67 -44.76 -33.97
N ARG A 11 -9.19 -44.84 -35.20
CA ARG A 11 -8.86 -43.90 -36.28
C ARG A 11 -9.77 -42.68 -36.18
N LEU A 12 -9.19 -41.49 -36.20
CA LEU A 12 -9.83 -40.30 -36.74
C LEU A 12 -8.92 -39.71 -37.83
N ASN A 13 -9.60 -39.34 -38.91
CA ASN A 13 -9.10 -39.14 -40.25
C ASN A 13 -8.98 -37.63 -40.52
N GLN A 14 -7.78 -37.03 -40.44
CA GLN A 14 -7.37 -35.79 -41.13
C GLN A 14 -5.82 -35.67 -41.04
N PRO A 15 -5.10 -35.22 -42.08
CA PRO A 15 -3.66 -35.05 -42.00
C PRO A 15 -3.32 -33.70 -41.35
N SER A 16 -2.99 -33.70 -40.06
CA SER A 16 -2.24 -32.60 -39.47
C SER A 16 -0.76 -32.81 -39.80
N VAL A 17 -0.25 -32.04 -40.76
CA VAL A 17 1.18 -31.97 -41.06
C VAL A 17 1.90 -31.44 -39.82
N ALA A 18 2.54 -32.34 -39.07
CA ALA A 18 3.50 -31.98 -38.05
C ALA A 18 4.79 -31.53 -38.74
N ILE A 19 4.97 -30.22 -38.92
CA ILE A 19 6.27 -29.66 -39.26
C ILE A 19 7.07 -29.58 -37.96
N PHE A 20 8.01 -30.49 -37.80
CA PHE A 20 9.06 -30.39 -36.79
C PHE A 20 9.98 -29.22 -37.17
N TYR A 21 9.96 -28.13 -36.40
CA TYR A 21 11.01 -27.12 -36.47
C TYR A 21 12.11 -27.47 -35.47
N ASP A 22 13.18 -28.02 -36.02
CA ASP A 22 14.49 -28.11 -35.41
C ASP A 22 15.03 -26.70 -35.08
N GLY A 23 15.86 -26.59 -34.05
CA GLY A 23 16.21 -25.38 -33.34
C GLY A 23 16.61 -24.19 -34.21
N ALA A 24 15.81 -23.12 -34.15
CA ALA A 24 16.21 -21.78 -34.54
C ALA A 24 15.48 -20.76 -33.66
N VAL A 25 16.25 -19.86 -33.05
CA VAL A 25 15.81 -18.65 -32.34
C VAL A 25 14.57 -18.06 -33.04
N GLY A 26 13.45 -18.00 -32.30
CA GLY A 26 12.11 -17.74 -32.84
C GLY A 26 12.09 -16.57 -33.83
N ARG A 27 11.84 -16.87 -35.10
CA ARG A 27 11.51 -15.83 -36.08
C ARG A 27 10.17 -15.24 -35.65
N PRO A 28 10.04 -13.90 -35.55
CA PRO A 28 8.77 -13.28 -35.24
C PRO A 28 7.72 -13.78 -36.24
N MET A 29 6.56 -14.21 -35.73
CA MET A 29 5.45 -14.61 -36.61
C MET A 29 5.16 -13.48 -37.60
N PRO A 30 4.88 -13.81 -38.87
CA PRO A 30 4.51 -12.80 -39.86
C PRO A 30 3.30 -12.02 -39.34
N ILE A 31 3.32 -10.70 -39.52
CA ILE A 31 2.22 -9.83 -39.12
C ILE A 31 1.01 -10.19 -40.02
N PRO A 32 -0.18 -10.44 -39.45
CA PRO A 32 -1.39 -10.63 -40.23
C PRO A 32 -1.67 -9.42 -41.14
N GLU A 33 -2.02 -9.67 -42.40
CA GLU A 33 -2.21 -8.61 -43.41
C GLU A 33 -3.27 -7.59 -42.99
N GLU A 34 -4.37 -8.06 -42.41
CA GLU A 34 -5.45 -7.20 -41.89
C GLU A 34 -4.98 -6.29 -40.75
N LEU A 35 -4.10 -6.79 -39.89
CA LEU A 35 -3.53 -6.03 -38.78
C LEU A 35 -2.56 -4.96 -39.30
N GLN A 36 -1.72 -5.31 -40.27
CA GLN A 36 -0.81 -4.36 -40.92
C GLN A 36 -1.59 -3.26 -41.64
N LYS A 37 -2.66 -3.61 -42.37
CA LYS A 37 -3.56 -2.65 -43.02
C LYS A 37 -4.19 -1.69 -42.01
N SER A 38 -4.64 -2.21 -40.85
CA SER A 38 -5.22 -1.38 -39.79
C SER A 38 -4.20 -0.37 -39.24
N TRP A 39 -2.94 -0.79 -39.07
CA TRP A 39 -1.87 0.14 -38.66
C TRP A 39 -1.58 1.19 -39.73
N ASP A 40 -1.47 0.79 -41.00
CA ASP A 40 -1.19 1.72 -42.10
C ASP A 40 -2.32 2.75 -42.26
N GLU A 41 -3.58 2.30 -42.14
CA GLU A 41 -4.74 3.19 -42.15
C GLU A 41 -4.74 4.16 -40.96
N ALA A 42 -4.42 3.67 -39.75
CA ALA A 42 -4.33 4.54 -38.57
C ALA A 42 -3.21 5.58 -38.68
N ILE A 43 -2.07 5.23 -39.27
CA ILE A 43 -0.96 6.17 -39.54
C ILE A 43 -1.41 7.24 -40.53
N ASP A 44 -2.09 6.86 -41.60
CA ASP A 44 -2.64 7.80 -42.59
C ASP A 44 -3.64 8.78 -41.95
N TYR A 45 -4.54 8.29 -41.08
CA TYR A 45 -5.45 9.16 -40.34
C TYR A 45 -4.72 10.11 -39.39
N THR A 46 -3.65 9.65 -38.74
CA THR A 46 -2.87 10.45 -37.80
C THR A 46 -2.03 11.52 -38.51
N GLU A 47 -1.25 11.12 -39.53
CA GLU A 47 -0.22 11.98 -40.12
C GLU A 47 -0.75 12.81 -41.29
N VAL A 48 -1.57 12.21 -42.17
CA VAL A 48 -2.00 12.80 -43.44
C VAL A 48 -3.36 13.47 -43.30
N LYS A 49 -4.37 12.72 -42.85
CA LYS A 49 -5.75 13.24 -42.75
C LYS A 49 -5.98 14.11 -41.52
N LYS A 50 -5.05 14.12 -40.57
CA LYS A 50 -5.10 14.90 -39.32
C LYS A 50 -6.38 14.64 -38.49
N ASP A 51 -6.82 13.39 -38.48
CA ASP A 51 -7.94 12.89 -37.70
C ASP A 51 -7.46 11.74 -36.77
N PRO A 52 -6.77 12.09 -35.67
CA PRO A 52 -6.26 11.10 -34.73
C PRO A 52 -7.35 10.41 -33.92
N GLU A 53 -8.58 10.94 -33.83
CA GLU A 53 -9.69 10.25 -33.17
C GLU A 53 -10.07 8.99 -33.94
N LYS A 54 -10.23 9.11 -35.26
CA LYS A 54 -10.48 7.97 -36.12
C LYS A 54 -9.31 6.98 -36.14
N ALA A 55 -8.07 7.46 -36.08
CA ALA A 55 -6.91 6.58 -35.93
C ALA A 55 -6.99 5.75 -34.63
N LEU A 56 -7.39 6.37 -33.51
CA LEU A 56 -7.56 5.67 -32.23
C LEU A 56 -8.68 4.61 -32.29
N GLU A 57 -9.76 4.84 -33.04
CA GLU A 57 -10.81 3.84 -33.25
C GLU A 57 -10.29 2.61 -34.01
N ILE A 58 -9.56 2.83 -35.11
CA ILE A 58 -8.94 1.75 -35.89
C ILE A 58 -7.94 0.97 -35.03
N LEU A 59 -7.16 1.67 -34.18
CA LEU A 59 -6.18 1.04 -33.31
C LEU A 59 -6.81 0.26 -32.15
N ARG A 60 -8.03 0.59 -31.71
CA ARG A 60 -8.79 -0.25 -30.78
C ARG A 60 -9.17 -1.57 -31.44
N TYR A 61 -9.67 -1.53 -32.67
CA TYR A 61 -9.94 -2.74 -33.44
C TYR A 61 -8.65 -3.58 -33.63
N ALA A 62 -7.54 -2.95 -34.01
CA ALA A 62 -6.25 -3.62 -34.15
C ALA A 62 -5.74 -4.24 -32.84
N TRP A 63 -6.01 -3.60 -31.69
CA TRP A 63 -5.65 -4.13 -30.38
C TRP A 63 -6.36 -5.45 -30.07
N ASP A 64 -7.65 -5.53 -30.35
CA ASP A 64 -8.46 -6.73 -30.12
C ASP A 64 -8.02 -7.91 -31.00
N HIS A 65 -7.42 -7.63 -32.16
CA HIS A 65 -6.88 -8.60 -33.10
C HIS A 65 -5.36 -8.82 -32.95
N SER A 66 -4.73 -8.24 -31.91
CA SER A 66 -3.32 -8.47 -31.61
C SER A 66 -3.14 -9.74 -30.78
N GLU A 67 -2.49 -10.74 -31.37
CA GLU A 67 -2.31 -12.08 -30.81
C GLU A 67 -1.09 -12.18 -29.88
N ASN A 68 -0.04 -11.40 -30.15
CA ASN A 68 1.22 -11.45 -29.41
C ASN A 68 1.69 -10.10 -28.85
N GLU A 69 2.68 -10.13 -27.95
CA GLU A 69 3.20 -8.94 -27.28
C GLU A 69 3.85 -7.94 -28.24
N ALA A 70 4.52 -8.41 -29.29
CA ALA A 70 5.13 -7.52 -30.29
C ALA A 70 4.07 -6.73 -31.08
N GLN A 71 2.97 -7.39 -31.47
CA GLN A 71 1.82 -6.75 -32.11
C GLN A 71 1.15 -5.75 -31.15
N ARG A 72 0.93 -6.14 -29.89
CA ARG A 72 0.39 -5.26 -28.84
C ARG A 72 1.27 -4.05 -28.58
N ALA A 73 2.58 -4.23 -28.54
CA ALA A 73 3.56 -3.15 -28.38
C ALA A 73 3.45 -2.13 -29.52
N LYS A 74 3.37 -2.62 -30.77
CA LYS A 74 3.27 -1.78 -31.97
C LYS A 74 1.94 -1.04 -32.04
N THR A 75 0.81 -1.71 -31.75
CA THR A 75 -0.52 -1.07 -31.68
C THR A 75 -0.56 0.03 -30.63
N LEU A 76 -0.01 -0.22 -29.42
CA LEU A 76 0.04 0.79 -28.36
C LEU A 76 0.94 1.97 -28.72
N MET A 77 2.06 1.72 -29.40
CA MET A 77 2.94 2.79 -29.89
C MET A 77 2.19 3.70 -30.87
N TYR A 78 1.49 3.16 -31.86
CA TYR A 78 0.70 3.98 -32.79
C TYR A 78 -0.47 4.69 -32.10
N ALA A 79 -1.09 4.07 -31.10
CA ALA A 79 -2.14 4.71 -30.31
C ALA A 79 -1.57 5.88 -29.48
N ALA A 80 -0.32 5.75 -29.03
CA ALA A 80 0.39 6.83 -28.36
C ALA A 80 0.78 7.96 -29.33
N ASP A 81 1.22 7.65 -30.55
CA ASP A 81 1.45 8.63 -31.61
C ASP A 81 0.17 9.43 -31.90
N ALA A 82 -0.95 8.74 -32.18
CA ALA A 82 -2.25 9.35 -32.42
C ALA A 82 -2.73 10.21 -31.23
N GLY A 83 -2.60 9.69 -29.99
CA GLY A 83 -2.96 10.45 -28.79
C GLY A 83 -2.08 11.69 -28.56
N SER A 84 -0.82 11.65 -28.99
CA SER A 84 0.08 12.81 -28.92
C SER A 84 -0.37 13.92 -29.87
N GLU A 85 -0.71 13.56 -31.11
CA GLU A 85 -1.24 14.49 -32.11
C GLU A 85 -2.62 15.01 -31.72
N LEU A 86 -3.49 14.18 -31.15
CA LEU A 86 -4.80 14.60 -30.64
C LEU A 86 -4.68 15.70 -29.59
N GLY A 87 -3.67 15.63 -28.71
CA GLY A 87 -3.41 16.70 -27.74
C GLY A 87 -2.91 18.01 -28.35
N LEU A 88 -2.40 18.00 -29.59
CA LEU A 88 -2.07 19.24 -30.32
C LEU A 88 -3.33 19.89 -30.91
N ILE A 89 -4.31 19.07 -31.32
CA ILE A 89 -5.58 19.52 -31.91
C ILE A 89 -6.55 19.98 -30.82
N ASP A 90 -6.79 19.14 -29.82
CA ASP A 90 -7.67 19.42 -28.68
C ASP A 90 -6.87 19.99 -27.52
N GLN A 91 -6.55 21.29 -27.62
CA GLN A 91 -5.82 22.01 -26.57
C GLN A 91 -6.56 22.02 -25.22
N LYS A 92 -7.89 21.97 -25.23
CA LYS A 92 -8.71 21.99 -24.01
C LYS A 92 -8.46 20.75 -23.15
N ASN A 93 -8.30 19.59 -23.76
CA ASN A 93 -8.02 18.33 -23.06
C ASN A 93 -6.59 17.81 -23.26
N GLN A 94 -5.68 18.67 -23.74
CA GLN A 94 -4.29 18.31 -24.10
C GLN A 94 -3.59 17.50 -23.02
N LYS A 95 -3.65 17.95 -21.76
CA LYS A 95 -3.07 17.24 -20.61
C LYS A 95 -3.52 15.78 -20.54
N THR A 96 -4.82 15.55 -20.66
CA THR A 96 -5.39 14.21 -20.58
C THR A 96 -4.97 13.34 -21.76
N HIS A 97 -4.96 13.89 -22.97
CA HIS A 97 -4.52 13.17 -24.17
C HIS A 97 -3.05 12.78 -24.09
N TRP A 98 -2.18 13.70 -23.69
CA TRP A 98 -0.75 13.45 -23.56
C TRP A 98 -0.41 12.50 -22.42
N GLN A 99 -1.09 12.58 -21.27
CA GLN A 99 -0.92 11.59 -20.19
C GLN A 99 -1.34 10.17 -20.63
N LYS A 100 -2.45 10.04 -21.38
CA LYS A 100 -2.88 8.75 -21.95
C LYS A 100 -1.88 8.24 -22.98
N ALA A 101 -1.39 9.10 -23.86
CA ALA A 101 -0.37 8.75 -24.85
C ALA A 101 0.93 8.30 -24.18
N TYR A 102 1.41 9.02 -23.16
CA TYR A 102 2.60 8.66 -22.40
C TYR A 102 2.43 7.28 -21.74
N LYS A 103 1.29 7.03 -21.09
CA LYS A 103 0.96 5.71 -20.53
C LYS A 103 0.96 4.60 -21.58
N ASN A 104 0.45 4.85 -22.78
CA ASN A 104 0.48 3.89 -23.88
C ASN A 104 1.90 3.59 -24.34
N TYR A 105 2.80 4.59 -24.40
CA TYR A 105 4.23 4.34 -24.64
C TYR A 105 4.88 3.50 -23.55
N THR A 106 4.61 3.79 -22.27
CA THR A 106 5.12 3.00 -21.15
C THR A 106 4.67 1.54 -21.26
N LYS A 107 3.39 1.32 -21.58
CA LYS A 107 2.83 -0.03 -21.78
C LYS A 107 3.38 -0.71 -23.05
N ALA A 108 3.67 0.03 -24.11
CA ALA A 108 4.35 -0.52 -25.28
C ALA A 108 5.76 -1.00 -24.93
N LEU A 109 6.51 -0.23 -24.14
CA LEU A 109 7.85 -0.60 -23.67
C LEU A 109 7.85 -1.74 -22.65
N SER A 110 6.75 -2.00 -21.93
CA SER A 110 6.67 -3.22 -21.11
C SER A 110 6.56 -4.48 -21.95
N PHE A 111 6.00 -4.40 -23.16
CA PHE A 111 5.93 -5.53 -24.11
C PHE A 111 7.19 -5.63 -24.99
N ASP A 112 7.78 -4.50 -25.40
CA ASP A 112 9.06 -4.46 -26.12
C ASP A 112 10.06 -3.47 -25.48
N PRO A 113 10.81 -3.91 -24.44
CA PRO A 113 11.75 -3.06 -23.72
C PRO A 113 12.95 -2.58 -24.55
N LYS A 114 13.23 -3.26 -25.68
CA LYS A 114 14.39 -3.00 -26.55
C LYS A 114 14.05 -2.04 -27.69
N SER A 115 12.78 -1.66 -27.87
CA SER A 115 12.37 -0.69 -28.89
C SER A 115 12.94 0.70 -28.63
N LYS A 116 14.09 0.99 -29.28
CA LYS A 116 14.69 2.33 -29.29
C LYS A 116 13.76 3.36 -29.94
N GLY A 117 12.98 2.94 -30.94
CA GLY A 117 12.02 3.79 -31.64
C GLY A 117 10.90 4.29 -30.71
N THR A 118 10.27 3.37 -29.98
CA THR A 118 9.22 3.69 -29.00
C THR A 118 9.77 4.61 -27.91
N ARG A 119 10.96 4.33 -27.37
CA ARG A 119 11.60 5.18 -26.34
C ARG A 119 11.89 6.60 -26.85
N ARG A 120 12.37 6.74 -28.10
CA ARG A 120 12.62 8.06 -28.71
C ARG A 120 11.33 8.86 -28.86
N ARG A 121 10.25 8.22 -29.35
CA ARG A 121 8.92 8.85 -29.50
C ARG A 121 8.34 9.27 -28.15
N MET A 122 8.43 8.39 -27.14
CA MET A 122 8.03 8.69 -25.77
C MET A 122 8.79 9.88 -25.17
N ASN A 123 10.11 9.95 -25.36
CA ASN A 123 10.93 11.06 -24.86
C ASN A 123 10.59 12.37 -25.57
N LYS A 124 10.26 12.33 -26.87
CA LYS A 124 9.74 13.50 -27.59
C LYS A 124 8.44 14.00 -26.94
N LEU A 125 7.49 13.10 -26.66
CA LEU A 125 6.26 13.46 -25.96
C LEU A 125 6.54 14.03 -24.57
N ALA A 126 7.41 13.40 -23.78
CA ALA A 126 7.79 13.90 -22.47
C ALA A 126 8.37 15.32 -22.51
N SER A 127 9.21 15.61 -23.51
CA SER A 127 9.75 16.95 -23.73
C SER A 127 8.66 17.97 -24.11
N MET A 128 7.68 17.59 -24.94
CA MET A 128 6.54 18.46 -25.25
C MET A 128 5.65 18.70 -24.03
N MET A 129 5.47 17.68 -23.19
CA MET A 129 4.72 17.78 -21.93
C MET A 129 5.42 18.73 -20.95
N ASP A 130 6.75 18.64 -20.84
CA ASP A 130 7.57 19.52 -20.00
C ASP A 130 7.49 20.99 -20.46
N GLU A 131 7.58 21.24 -21.78
CA GLU A 131 7.41 22.59 -22.36
C GLU A 131 6.05 23.24 -21.97
N LYS A 132 5.01 22.42 -21.78
CA LYS A 132 3.67 22.86 -21.37
C LYS A 132 3.42 22.72 -19.86
N ALA A 133 4.43 22.39 -19.07
CA ALA A 133 4.33 22.11 -17.63
C ALA A 133 3.26 21.06 -17.29
N ILE A 134 3.09 20.06 -18.16
CA ILE A 134 2.15 18.95 -17.98
C ILE A 134 2.89 17.76 -17.34
N SER A 135 2.41 17.30 -16.19
CA SER A 135 2.97 16.11 -15.54
C SER A 135 2.68 14.82 -16.33
N LEU A 136 3.60 13.85 -16.26
CA LEU A 136 3.52 12.56 -16.98
C LEU A 136 2.35 11.65 -16.52
N GLY A 137 1.64 12.03 -15.45
CA GLY A 137 0.47 11.34 -14.90
C GLY A 137 0.64 11.00 -13.41
N LEU A 138 -0.48 10.80 -12.70
CA LEU A 138 -0.47 10.27 -11.34
C LEU A 138 -0.26 8.75 -11.38
N GLY A 139 1.00 8.32 -11.40
CA GLY A 139 1.36 7.01 -10.86
C GLY A 139 1.52 7.15 -9.34
N PHE A 140 1.02 6.21 -8.54
CA PHE A 140 1.46 6.05 -7.16
C PHE A 140 2.91 5.57 -7.17
N GLN A 141 3.82 6.49 -7.46
CA GLN A 141 5.24 6.23 -7.39
C GLN A 141 5.66 6.59 -5.96
N MET A 142 5.92 5.58 -5.12
CA MET A 142 6.38 5.83 -3.74
C MET A 142 7.83 6.32 -3.70
N PHE A 143 8.62 6.01 -4.74
CA PHE A 143 10.02 6.39 -4.85
C PHE A 143 10.35 6.87 -6.26
N ASP A 144 11.00 8.03 -6.36
CA ASP A 144 11.55 8.57 -7.59
C ASP A 144 13.07 8.69 -7.46
N GLU A 145 13.80 7.98 -8.32
CA GLU A 145 15.28 7.88 -8.29
C GLU A 145 15.88 7.52 -6.91
N GLY A 146 15.15 6.75 -6.10
CA GLY A 146 15.57 6.35 -4.75
C GLY A 146 15.15 7.34 -3.64
N ASN A 147 14.60 8.50 -3.98
CA ASN A 147 14.03 9.44 -3.03
C ASN A 147 12.52 9.18 -2.88
N PRO A 148 11.97 9.13 -1.65
CA PRO A 148 10.54 8.98 -1.47
C PRO A 148 9.81 10.21 -2.00
N THR A 149 8.77 9.99 -2.79
CA THR A 149 7.93 11.08 -3.31
C THR A 149 7.10 11.70 -2.17
N PRO A 150 6.51 12.89 -2.33
CA PRO A 150 5.63 13.46 -1.29
C PRO A 150 4.50 12.52 -0.87
N LEU A 151 3.94 11.76 -1.82
CA LEU A 151 2.96 10.71 -1.54
C LEU A 151 3.59 9.50 -0.84
N GLY A 152 4.81 9.10 -1.23
CA GLY A 152 5.58 8.06 -0.55
C GLY A 152 5.88 8.40 0.91
N ILE A 153 6.27 9.64 1.20
CA ILE A 153 6.47 10.15 2.56
C ILE A 153 5.17 10.05 3.37
N LEU A 154 4.04 10.49 2.79
CA LEU A 154 2.74 10.40 3.47
C LEU A 154 2.34 8.94 3.75
N ALA A 155 2.59 8.03 2.81
CA ALA A 155 2.35 6.60 3.00
C ALA A 155 3.23 5.99 4.11
N ILE A 156 4.49 6.41 4.21
CA ILE A 156 5.41 6.00 5.29
C ILE A 156 4.89 6.49 6.65
N PHE A 157 4.46 7.75 6.76
CA PHE A 157 3.88 8.24 8.02
C PHE A 157 2.59 7.51 8.41
N ALA A 158 1.72 7.25 7.44
CA ALA A 158 0.49 6.50 7.69
C ALA A 158 0.78 5.07 8.17
N SER A 159 1.77 4.39 7.59
CA SER A 159 2.13 3.03 8.01
C SER A 159 2.72 3.01 9.43
N ILE A 160 3.57 3.98 9.78
CA ILE A 160 4.09 4.13 11.14
C ILE A 160 2.94 4.34 12.14
N PHE A 161 1.97 5.21 11.81
CA PHE A 161 0.84 5.47 12.70
C PHE A 161 -0.01 4.21 12.96
N VAL A 162 -0.26 3.40 11.91
CA VAL A 162 -0.98 2.12 12.03
C VAL A 162 -0.21 1.16 12.95
N VAL A 163 1.10 1.05 12.79
CA VAL A 163 1.94 0.20 13.64
C VAL A 163 1.89 0.66 15.10
N LEU A 164 2.01 1.96 15.35
CA LEU A 164 1.94 2.52 16.71
C LEU A 164 0.56 2.31 17.37
N ALA A 165 -0.52 2.49 16.61
CA ALA A 165 -1.87 2.23 17.11
C ALA A 165 -2.09 0.76 17.46
N ALA A 166 -1.59 -0.16 16.61
CA ALA A 166 -1.64 -1.60 16.88
C ALA A 166 -0.79 -1.96 18.11
N PHE A 167 0.41 -1.37 18.24
CA PHE A 167 1.27 -1.58 19.40
C PHE A 167 0.59 -1.11 20.69
N LYS A 168 -0.05 0.07 20.68
CA LYS A 168 -0.81 0.54 21.85
C LYS A 168 -1.86 -0.48 22.27
N ILE A 169 -2.72 -0.95 21.36
CA ILE A 169 -3.79 -1.91 21.67
C ILE A 169 -3.24 -3.22 22.28
N LEU A 170 -2.08 -3.68 21.83
CA LEU A 170 -1.47 -4.92 22.30
C LEU A 170 -0.85 -4.80 23.71
N PHE A 171 -0.40 -3.61 24.11
CA PHE A 171 0.39 -3.42 25.34
C PHE A 171 -0.29 -2.57 26.42
N ASP A 172 -1.44 -1.94 26.17
CA ASP A 172 -2.17 -1.11 27.16
C ASP A 172 -3.12 -1.91 28.08
N ASN A 173 -3.18 -3.24 27.97
CA ASN A 173 -3.96 -4.08 28.87
C ASN A 173 -3.02 -4.81 29.83
N PRO A 174 -2.66 -4.24 31.00
CA PRO A 174 -2.13 -5.06 32.08
C PRO A 174 -3.19 -6.10 32.45
N GLU A 175 -2.88 -7.39 32.27
CA GLU A 175 -3.75 -8.46 32.75
C GLU A 175 -3.78 -8.41 34.29
N GLY A 176 -4.86 -7.87 34.86
CA GLY A 176 -5.12 -7.90 36.29
C GLY A 176 -5.39 -6.53 36.92
N ASN A 177 -5.91 -6.58 38.14
CA ASN A 177 -6.12 -5.40 38.98
C ASN A 177 -4.78 -4.76 39.39
N PRO A 178 -4.66 -3.42 39.40
CA PRO A 178 -3.49 -2.76 39.96
C PRO A 178 -3.26 -3.16 41.42
N VAL A 179 -2.00 -3.42 41.79
CA VAL A 179 -1.60 -3.67 43.18
C VAL A 179 -0.68 -2.54 43.63
N VAL A 180 -0.98 -1.95 44.79
CA VAL A 180 -0.10 -0.97 45.46
C VAL A 180 0.47 -1.57 46.73
N VAL A 181 1.66 -1.13 47.12
CA VAL A 181 2.31 -1.53 48.38
C VAL A 181 2.36 -0.33 49.30
N LEU A 182 1.79 -0.47 50.50
CA LEU A 182 1.87 0.52 51.56
C LEU A 182 2.92 0.07 52.58
N GLU A 183 4.04 0.78 52.66
CA GLU A 183 5.00 0.63 53.76
C GLU A 183 4.44 1.32 55.01
N VAL A 184 4.32 0.57 56.11
CA VAL A 184 3.87 1.07 57.40
C VAL A 184 4.97 0.92 58.44
N ILE A 185 5.06 1.91 59.32
CA ILE A 185 5.98 1.92 60.46
C ILE A 185 5.15 2.03 61.72
N TYR A 186 5.35 1.13 62.68
CA TYR A 186 4.67 1.16 63.97
C TYR A 186 5.59 0.69 65.09
N THR A 187 5.28 1.11 66.32
CA THR A 187 6.12 0.83 67.50
C THR A 187 5.40 -0.11 68.45
N VAL A 188 6.06 -1.21 68.84
CA VAL A 188 5.59 -2.16 69.86
C VAL A 188 6.66 -2.25 70.94
N ASP A 189 6.29 -2.01 72.20
CA ASP A 189 7.21 -2.06 73.35
C ASP A 189 8.50 -1.22 73.18
N GLY A 190 8.39 -0.09 72.48
CA GLY A 190 9.50 0.82 72.19
C GLY A 190 10.42 0.40 71.04
N GLN A 191 10.11 -0.70 70.34
CA GLN A 191 10.81 -1.13 69.13
C GLN A 191 10.02 -0.74 67.88
N GLU A 192 10.70 -0.09 66.93
CA GLU A 192 10.15 0.26 65.63
C GLU A 192 10.13 -0.96 64.71
N ILE A 193 8.99 -1.23 64.11
CA ILE A 193 8.76 -2.33 63.18
C ILE A 193 8.28 -1.74 61.86
N LYS A 194 8.83 -2.24 60.76
CA LYS A 194 8.39 -1.93 59.40
C LYS A 194 7.60 -3.11 58.84
N GLY A 195 6.48 -2.82 58.20
CA GLY A 195 5.64 -3.80 57.52
C GLY A 195 5.22 -3.30 56.15
N GLU A 196 4.85 -4.23 55.27
CA GLU A 196 4.30 -3.94 53.96
C GLU A 196 2.87 -4.49 53.89
N ILE A 197 1.96 -3.70 53.34
CA ILE A 197 0.58 -4.09 53.09
C ILE A 197 0.36 -3.99 51.58
N GLU A 198 0.09 -5.13 50.94
CA GLU A 198 -0.33 -5.16 49.54
C GLU A 198 -1.82 -4.90 49.44
N ILE A 199 -2.22 -3.97 48.57
CA ILE A 199 -3.61 -3.59 48.33
C ILE A 199 -3.90 -3.76 46.84
N GLU A 200 -4.72 -4.75 46.51
CA GLU A 200 -5.27 -4.94 45.16
C GLU A 200 -6.47 -4.00 44.93
N LEU A 201 -6.46 -3.29 43.80
CA LEU A 201 -7.45 -2.28 43.43
C LEU A 201 -8.33 -2.79 42.29
N TYR A 202 -9.62 -2.99 42.55
CA TYR A 202 -10.56 -3.53 41.58
C TYR A 202 -11.01 -2.45 40.59
N SER A 203 -10.23 -2.26 39.51
CA SER A 203 -10.48 -1.23 38.48
C SER A 203 -11.77 -1.47 37.72
N ASP A 204 -12.22 -2.72 37.59
CA ASP A 204 -13.46 -3.06 36.91
C ASP A 204 -14.70 -2.64 37.72
N ASP A 205 -14.62 -2.70 39.05
CA ASP A 205 -15.73 -2.37 39.96
C ASP A 205 -15.79 -0.87 40.28
N ALA A 206 -14.63 -0.20 40.39
CA ALA A 206 -14.54 1.20 40.83
C ALA A 206 -13.48 2.01 40.06
N PRO A 207 -13.58 2.12 38.71
CA PRO A 207 -12.49 2.61 37.86
C PRO A 207 -12.01 4.02 38.23
N LEU A 208 -12.93 4.95 38.49
CA LEU A 208 -12.59 6.34 38.84
C LEU A 208 -11.93 6.46 40.22
N HIS A 209 -12.32 5.60 41.17
CA HIS A 209 -11.72 5.58 42.49
C HIS A 209 -10.31 4.99 42.45
N VAL A 210 -10.12 3.92 41.67
CA VAL A 210 -8.81 3.31 41.46
C VAL A 210 -7.87 4.29 40.76
N GLU A 211 -8.32 4.95 39.69
CA GLU A 211 -7.53 5.99 39.00
C GLU A 211 -7.14 7.13 39.94
N SER A 212 -8.10 7.66 40.72
CA SER A 212 -7.81 8.71 41.70
C SER A 212 -6.85 8.24 42.78
N PHE A 213 -7.01 7.03 43.29
CA PHE A 213 -6.14 6.46 44.32
C PHE A 213 -4.71 6.28 43.81
N ILE A 214 -4.54 5.69 42.62
CA ILE A 214 -3.23 5.52 41.97
C ILE A 214 -2.58 6.89 41.73
N SER A 215 -3.34 7.86 41.22
CA SER A 215 -2.84 9.21 41.00
C SER A 215 -2.33 9.85 42.29
N HIS A 216 -3.01 9.67 43.42
CA HIS A 216 -2.53 10.15 44.72
C HIS A 216 -1.25 9.44 45.19
N VAL A 217 -1.12 8.13 44.95
CA VAL A 217 0.09 7.35 45.25
C VAL A 217 1.27 7.81 44.39
N GLU A 218 1.11 7.92 43.07
CA GLU A 218 2.17 8.37 42.14
C GLU A 218 2.65 9.79 42.43
N ASN A 219 1.78 10.64 42.98
CA ASN A 219 2.11 12.00 43.40
C ASN A 219 2.58 12.09 44.88
N PHE A 220 2.92 10.95 45.51
CA PHE A 220 3.44 10.87 46.89
C PHE A 220 2.53 11.53 47.94
N ARG A 221 1.22 11.55 47.71
CA ARG A 221 0.24 12.25 48.57
C ARG A 221 -0.09 11.49 49.85
N TYR A 222 0.15 10.19 49.87
CA TYR A 222 -0.05 9.33 51.04
C TYR A 222 1.21 9.19 51.92
N ASP A 223 2.36 9.65 51.44
CA ASP A 223 3.64 9.54 52.14
C ASP A 223 3.60 10.29 53.47
N PHE A 224 4.13 9.62 54.51
CA PHE A 224 4.21 10.14 55.87
C PHE A 224 2.86 10.59 56.45
N ASN A 225 1.76 9.97 56.01
CA ASN A 225 0.45 10.16 56.64
C ASN A 225 0.26 9.17 57.78
N GLU A 226 -0.22 9.68 58.91
CA GLU A 226 -0.56 8.87 60.07
C GLU A 226 -1.96 8.25 59.91
N PHE A 227 -2.19 7.11 60.56
CA PHE A 227 -3.54 6.59 60.73
C PHE A 227 -4.26 7.38 61.82
N HIS A 228 -5.09 8.34 61.42
CA HIS A 228 -5.79 9.22 62.37
C HIS A 228 -6.91 8.53 63.15
N ARG A 229 -7.34 7.33 62.72
CA ARG A 229 -8.36 6.56 63.41
C ARG A 229 -8.05 5.06 63.36
N VAL A 230 -7.82 4.49 64.54
CA VAL A 230 -7.56 3.07 64.75
C VAL A 230 -8.54 2.56 65.80
N ILE A 231 -9.39 1.63 65.41
CA ILE A 231 -10.38 0.98 66.29
C ILE A 231 -10.10 -0.52 66.28
N ASP A 232 -9.71 -1.03 67.44
CA ASP A 232 -9.36 -2.44 67.62
C ASP A 232 -10.52 -3.37 67.21
N GLY A 233 -10.19 -4.41 66.45
CA GLY A 233 -11.15 -5.36 65.89
C GLY A 233 -12.13 -4.81 64.84
N PHE A 234 -11.95 -3.57 64.37
CA PHE A 234 -12.89 -2.94 63.43
C PHE A 234 -12.21 -2.31 62.21
N MET A 235 -11.39 -1.26 62.39
CA MET A 235 -10.94 -0.43 61.27
C MET A 235 -9.65 0.32 61.58
N ILE A 236 -8.79 0.41 60.57
CA ILE A 236 -7.68 1.35 60.50
C ILE A 236 -7.99 2.31 59.34
N GLN A 237 -8.04 3.61 59.61
CA GLN A 237 -8.37 4.64 58.64
C GLN A 237 -7.25 5.70 58.61
N GLY A 238 -6.77 5.97 57.40
CA GLY A 238 -5.81 7.04 57.09
C GLY A 238 -6.25 7.83 55.86
N GLY A 239 -5.31 8.52 55.23
CA GLY A 239 -5.54 9.13 53.92
C GLY A 239 -6.13 10.54 53.90
N ASP A 240 -6.10 11.29 55.01
CA ASP A 240 -6.39 12.73 54.99
C ASP A 240 -5.21 13.49 54.38
N ILE A 241 -5.21 13.63 53.06
CA ILE A 241 -4.12 14.23 52.29
C ILE A 241 -4.01 15.75 52.53
N GLU A 242 -5.12 16.44 52.85
CA GLU A 242 -5.15 17.89 52.99
C GLU A 242 -4.72 18.37 54.37
N HIS A 243 -5.26 17.76 55.43
CA HIS A 243 -5.08 18.25 56.80
C HIS A 243 -4.31 17.28 57.69
N LYS A 244 -4.07 16.04 57.22
CA LYS A 244 -3.34 14.99 57.95
C LYS A 244 -3.82 14.82 59.39
N LYS A 245 -5.12 15.04 59.65
CA LYS A 245 -5.73 14.97 60.99
C LYS A 245 -7.16 14.41 61.00
N GLY A 246 -7.66 13.95 59.86
CA GLY A 246 -9.01 13.42 59.66
C GLY A 246 -10.09 14.48 59.42
N SER A 247 -9.73 15.70 59.01
CA SER A 247 -10.69 16.80 58.75
C SER A 247 -10.80 17.21 57.27
N GLY A 248 -9.85 16.78 56.44
CA GLY A 248 -9.86 16.97 54.98
C GLY A 248 -10.34 15.73 54.23
N GLY A 249 -10.60 15.91 52.93
CA GLY A 249 -11.04 14.88 51.99
C GLY A 249 -10.24 14.92 50.69
#